data_AF-A0A6P5T7B3-F1
#
_entry.id   AF-A0A6P5T7B3-F1
#
_cell.length_a   1.000
_cell.length_b   1.000
_cell.length_c   1.000
_cell.angle_alpha   90.00
_cell.angle_beta   90.00
_cell.angle_gamma   90.00
#
_symmetry.space_group_name_H-M   'P 1'
#
loop_
_entity.id
_entity.type
_entity.pdbx_description
1 polymer ?
#
loop_
_entity_poly.entity_id
_entity_poly.type
_entity_poly.pdbx_seq_one_letter_code
_entity_poly.pdbx_strand_id
1 'polypeptide(L)'
;MVSVCMQILDCIGDKGLGVIASTCKELQELRVFPSDPFGVGHAAVTEGGLVAISAGCPKLHSLLYFCQQMTNAALITVAKNCPNFIHFRLCILDPTRPDAVTMQPLDEGFGAIVQACKNIRRLSLSGLLTDQVFLYIGMYAEQLEMLYIAFAGDSDKGMVYVLNGCKKLRKLEIRGSPFGNMALLKDVGKYETMRSLWMSSCEVTLGGCKALTEKMPRLNVEIINENDQMELGLDDEQRVEKMYLYGTLVGRRNDTPEFVWTL
;
A
#
# COMPACT_ATOMS: atom_id res chain seq x y z
N MET A 1 -6.87 25.80 -8.27
CA MET A 1 -8.22 25.20 -8.35
C MET A 1 -8.48 24.58 -6.98
N VAL A 2 -9.50 25.05 -6.25
CA VAL A 2 -9.81 24.50 -4.92
C VAL A 2 -10.43 23.12 -5.14
N SER A 3 -9.78 22.06 -4.69
CA SER A 3 -10.35 20.72 -4.77
C SER A 3 -11.49 20.59 -3.76
N VAL A 4 -12.65 20.08 -4.20
CA VAL A 4 -13.78 19.84 -3.30
C VAL A 4 -13.48 18.57 -2.49
N CYS A 5 -12.95 18.78 -1.29
CA CYS A 5 -12.48 17.73 -0.38
C CYS A 5 -13.39 17.63 0.84
N MET A 6 -13.75 16.41 1.22
CA MET A 6 -14.52 16.11 2.42
C MET A 6 -13.77 15.11 3.30
N GLN A 7 -13.69 15.43 4.60
CA GLN A 7 -13.10 14.58 5.62
C GLN A 7 -14.15 14.31 6.69
N ILE A 8 -14.40 13.04 6.97
CA ILE A 8 -15.47 12.59 7.87
C ILE A 8 -15.01 11.36 8.66
N LEU A 9 -15.70 11.09 9.76
CA LEU A 9 -15.55 9.85 10.52
C LEU A 9 -16.56 8.81 10.02
N ASP A 10 -16.23 7.54 10.20
CA ASP A 10 -17.07 6.39 9.82
C ASP A 10 -18.43 6.34 10.53
N CYS A 11 -18.58 7.02 11.67
CA CYS A 11 -19.86 7.16 12.38
C CYS A 11 -20.99 7.78 11.54
N ILE A 12 -20.65 8.39 10.40
CA ILE A 12 -21.63 8.82 9.38
C ILE A 12 -22.48 7.65 8.84
N GLY A 13 -21.90 6.44 8.79
CA GLY A 13 -22.50 5.24 8.23
C GLY A 13 -22.83 5.33 6.73
N ASP A 14 -23.23 4.21 6.15
CA ASP A 14 -23.55 4.12 4.72
C ASP A 14 -24.75 4.99 4.33
N LYS A 15 -25.71 5.18 5.25
CA LYS A 15 -26.86 6.07 5.02
C LYS A 15 -26.42 7.52 4.81
N GLY A 16 -25.50 8.02 5.65
CA GLY A 16 -24.99 9.38 5.49
C GLY A 16 -24.09 9.52 4.26
N LEU A 17 -23.30 8.49 3.93
CA LEU A 17 -22.59 8.43 2.64
C LEU A 17 -23.55 8.46 1.44
N GLY A 18 -24.72 7.81 1.54
CA GLY A 18 -25.78 7.88 0.54
C GLY A 18 -26.35 9.29 0.36
N VAL A 19 -26.50 10.05 1.45
CA VAL A 19 -26.91 11.47 1.38
C VAL A 19 -25.83 12.28 0.66
N ILE A 20 -24.56 12.14 1.02
CA ILE A 20 -23.44 12.81 0.35
C ILE A 20 -23.44 12.48 -1.15
N ALA A 21 -23.58 11.20 -1.50
CA ALA A 21 -23.65 10.74 -2.89
C ALA A 21 -24.80 11.42 -3.66
N SER A 22 -25.94 11.65 -3.01
CA SER A 22 -27.10 12.31 -3.64
C SER A 22 -26.92 13.83 -3.81
N THR A 23 -26.16 14.49 -2.93
CA THR A 23 -26.08 15.95 -2.85
C THR A 23 -24.77 16.52 -3.44
N CYS A 24 -23.62 15.90 -3.16
CA CYS A 24 -22.29 16.44 -3.44
C CYS A 24 -21.74 15.98 -4.79
N LYS A 25 -22.37 16.41 -5.90
CA LYS A 25 -22.00 15.98 -7.27
C LYS A 25 -20.61 16.44 -7.73
N GLU A 26 -20.09 17.49 -7.09
CA GLU A 26 -18.79 18.08 -7.39
C GLU A 26 -17.66 17.53 -6.50
N LEU A 27 -17.94 16.52 -5.65
CA LEU A 27 -16.95 15.95 -4.74
C LEU A 27 -15.79 15.31 -5.53
N GLN A 28 -14.56 15.70 -5.19
CA GLN A 28 -13.33 15.28 -5.85
C GLN A 28 -12.45 14.42 -4.94
N GLU A 29 -12.48 14.70 -3.63
CA GLU A 29 -11.73 13.95 -2.63
C GLU A 29 -12.62 13.59 -1.44
N LEU A 30 -12.59 12.31 -1.07
CA LEU A 30 -13.24 11.82 0.13
C LEU A 30 -12.22 11.11 1.03
N ARG A 31 -12.21 11.48 2.31
CA ARG A 31 -11.49 10.75 3.36
C ARG A 31 -12.45 10.36 4.47
N VAL A 32 -12.59 9.06 4.71
CA VAL A 32 -13.38 8.50 5.81
C VAL A 32 -12.42 7.86 6.81
N PHE A 33 -12.35 8.40 8.02
CA PHE A 33 -11.47 7.94 9.09
C PHE A 33 -12.24 7.08 10.10
N PRO A 34 -11.58 6.13 10.77
CA PRO A 34 -12.21 5.38 11.85
C PRO A 34 -12.45 6.31 13.04
N SER A 35 -13.66 6.31 13.59
CA SER A 35 -13.99 7.04 14.83
C SER A 35 -13.37 6.40 16.06
N ASP A 36 -13.25 5.07 16.06
CA ASP A 36 -12.48 4.31 17.03
C ASP A 36 -11.69 3.20 16.31
N PRO A 37 -10.37 3.39 16.08
CA PRO A 37 -9.54 2.40 15.41
C PRO A 37 -9.28 1.13 16.26
N PHE A 38 -9.57 1.16 17.57
CA PHE A 38 -9.38 0.03 18.48
C PHE A 38 -10.69 -0.49 19.09
N GLY A 39 -11.81 0.17 18.78
CA GLY A 39 -13.12 -0.07 19.37
C GLY A 39 -13.87 -1.23 18.74
N VAL A 40 -14.46 -2.07 19.59
CA VAL A 40 -15.41 -3.11 19.19
C VAL A 40 -16.79 -2.48 19.00
N GLY A 41 -16.93 -1.76 17.88
CA GLY A 41 -18.21 -1.34 17.33
C GLY A 41 -18.75 -0.01 17.83
N HIS A 42 -18.86 0.95 16.91
CA HIS A 42 -20.02 1.83 16.77
C HIS A 42 -20.03 2.36 15.32
N ALA A 43 -21.12 2.10 14.59
CA ALA A 43 -21.42 2.62 13.25
C ALA A 43 -20.22 2.69 12.28
N ALA A 44 -19.82 1.54 11.71
CA ALA A 44 -18.82 1.52 10.65
C ALA A 44 -19.47 1.65 9.27
N VAL A 45 -18.77 2.33 8.37
CA VAL A 45 -19.08 2.29 6.94
C VAL A 45 -18.66 0.95 6.34
N THR A 46 -19.39 0.52 5.31
CA THR A 46 -19.13 -0.73 4.57
C THR A 46 -18.86 -0.44 3.09
N GLU A 47 -18.68 -1.48 2.28
CA GLU A 47 -18.60 -1.33 0.83
C GLU A 47 -19.83 -0.67 0.22
N GLY A 48 -21.01 -0.81 0.84
CA GLY A 48 -22.25 -0.20 0.37
C GLY A 48 -22.18 1.34 0.31
N GLY A 49 -21.58 1.96 1.33
CA GLY A 49 -21.37 3.40 1.37
C GLY A 49 -20.40 3.87 0.28
N LEU A 50 -19.31 3.12 0.05
CA LEU A 50 -18.35 3.43 -1.00
C LEU A 50 -18.97 3.28 -2.41
N VAL A 51 -19.78 2.25 -2.63
CA VAL A 51 -20.52 2.06 -3.90
C VAL A 51 -21.46 3.24 -4.13
N ALA A 52 -22.23 3.66 -3.12
CA ALA A 52 -23.11 4.83 -3.23
C ALA A 52 -22.34 6.10 -3.61
N ILE A 53 -21.23 6.37 -2.93
CA ILE A 53 -20.35 7.51 -3.26
C ILE A 53 -19.86 7.43 -4.70
N SER A 54 -19.37 6.27 -5.15
CA SER A 54 -18.87 6.12 -6.52
C SER A 54 -19.95 6.40 -7.57
N ALA A 55 -21.19 5.98 -7.31
CA ALA A 55 -22.32 6.22 -8.22
C ALA A 55 -22.80 7.68 -8.19
N GLY A 56 -22.68 8.35 -7.04
CA GLY A 56 -23.20 9.70 -6.83
C GLY A 56 -22.22 10.83 -7.16
N CYS A 57 -20.92 10.58 -7.10
CA CYS A 57 -19.85 11.58 -7.19
C CYS A 57 -18.92 11.30 -8.39
N PRO A 58 -19.32 11.66 -9.63
CA PRO A 58 -18.57 11.30 -10.85
C PRO A 58 -17.21 11.98 -10.98
N LYS A 59 -16.95 13.04 -10.20
CA LYS A 59 -15.67 13.77 -10.19
C LYS A 59 -14.68 13.23 -9.15
N LEU A 60 -15.05 12.21 -8.39
CA LEU A 60 -14.20 11.63 -7.36
C LEU A 60 -12.95 11.00 -8.00
N HIS A 61 -11.77 11.47 -7.57
CA HIS A 61 -10.50 10.99 -8.07
C HIS A 61 -9.46 10.76 -6.96
N SER A 62 -9.79 11.06 -5.69
CA SER A 62 -8.95 10.83 -4.54
C SER A 62 -9.76 10.22 -3.39
N LEU A 63 -9.38 9.03 -2.95
CA LEU A 63 -10.07 8.30 -1.88
C LEU A 63 -9.08 7.86 -0.79
N LEU A 64 -9.48 8.08 0.46
CA LEU A 64 -8.98 7.37 1.63
C LEU A 64 -10.19 6.81 2.39
N TYR A 65 -10.29 5.50 2.51
CA TYR A 65 -11.48 4.86 3.07
C TYR A 65 -11.08 3.81 4.09
N PHE A 66 -11.42 4.05 5.35
CA PHE A 66 -11.34 3.05 6.41
C PHE A 66 -12.70 2.38 6.59
N CYS A 67 -12.73 1.05 6.59
CA CYS A 67 -13.97 0.29 6.70
C CYS A 67 -13.76 -1.07 7.38
N GLN A 68 -14.86 -1.72 7.76
CA GLN A 68 -14.82 -3.03 8.43
C GLN A 68 -14.76 -4.21 7.45
N GLN A 69 -15.28 -4.02 6.24
CA GLN A 69 -15.41 -5.09 5.25
C GLN A 69 -15.41 -4.52 3.83
N MET A 70 -15.09 -5.37 2.85
CA MET A 70 -15.13 -5.06 1.43
C MET A 70 -15.52 -6.29 0.60
N THR A 71 -15.91 -6.08 -0.66
CA THR A 71 -16.15 -7.15 -1.64
C THR A 71 -15.50 -6.82 -2.98
N ASN A 72 -15.14 -7.84 -3.76
CA ASN A 72 -14.70 -7.71 -5.13
C ASN A 72 -15.77 -7.04 -6.00
N ALA A 73 -17.04 -7.41 -5.82
CA ALA A 73 -18.15 -6.84 -6.56
C ALA A 73 -18.27 -5.31 -6.35
N ALA A 74 -18.08 -4.84 -5.11
CA ALA A 74 -18.07 -3.42 -4.81
C ALA A 74 -16.89 -2.70 -5.47
N LEU A 75 -15.66 -3.23 -5.35
CA LEU A 75 -14.47 -2.66 -5.98
C LEU A 75 -14.61 -2.59 -7.51
N ILE A 76 -15.14 -3.63 -8.15
CA ILE A 76 -15.44 -3.64 -9.59
C ILE A 76 -16.47 -2.56 -9.95
N THR A 77 -17.50 -2.38 -9.12
CA THR A 77 -18.52 -1.35 -9.34
C THR A 77 -17.91 0.06 -9.22
N VAL A 78 -17.08 0.27 -8.21
CA VAL A 78 -16.36 1.54 -8.00
C VAL A 78 -15.42 1.84 -9.17
N ALA A 79 -14.69 0.84 -9.65
CA ALA A 79 -13.81 0.97 -10.82
C ALA A 79 -14.59 1.40 -12.08
N LYS A 80 -15.79 0.85 -12.29
CA LYS A 80 -16.66 1.20 -13.42
C LYS A 80 -17.23 2.62 -13.29
N ASN A 81 -17.63 3.02 -12.09
CA ASN A 81 -18.25 4.33 -11.85
C ASN A 81 -17.23 5.49 -11.87
N CYS A 82 -16.01 5.24 -11.37
CA CYS A 82 -14.98 6.26 -11.20
C CYS A 82 -13.65 5.84 -11.86
N PRO A 83 -13.54 5.82 -13.20
CA PRO A 83 -12.33 5.39 -13.90
C PRO A 83 -11.17 6.41 -13.83
N ASN A 84 -11.37 7.54 -13.16
CA ASN A 84 -10.43 8.66 -13.11
C ASN A 84 -9.65 8.75 -11.80
N PHE A 85 -9.62 7.67 -10.98
CA PHE A 85 -8.85 7.71 -9.73
C PHE A 85 -7.36 7.98 -9.97
N ILE A 86 -6.85 8.95 -9.23
CA ILE A 86 -5.43 9.30 -9.12
C ILE A 86 -4.88 8.74 -7.80
N HIS A 87 -5.66 8.83 -6.73
CA HIS A 87 -5.32 8.23 -5.43
C HIS A 87 -6.45 7.30 -4.98
N PHE A 88 -6.12 6.04 -4.72
CA PHE A 88 -7.06 5.06 -4.19
C PHE A 88 -6.43 4.38 -2.99
N ARG A 89 -6.90 4.69 -1.79
CA ARG A 89 -6.37 4.12 -0.55
C ARG A 89 -7.50 3.49 0.23
N LEU A 90 -7.51 2.17 0.27
CA LEU A 90 -8.48 1.39 1.03
C LEU A 90 -7.76 0.73 2.21
N CYS A 91 -8.33 0.90 3.41
CA CYS A 91 -7.85 0.28 4.63
C CYS A 91 -9.01 -0.48 5.29
N ILE A 92 -8.95 -1.81 5.24
CA ILE A 92 -9.85 -2.67 5.99
C ILE A 92 -9.22 -2.85 7.37
N LEU A 93 -9.99 -2.61 8.44
CA LEU A 93 -9.42 -2.61 9.81
C LEU A 93 -8.80 -3.94 10.20
N ASP A 94 -9.38 -5.05 9.74
CA ASP A 94 -8.69 -6.34 9.68
C ASP A 94 -7.97 -6.43 8.32
N PRO A 95 -6.62 -6.37 8.31
CA PRO A 95 -5.85 -6.29 7.08
C PRO A 95 -5.85 -7.59 6.28
N THR A 96 -6.28 -8.72 6.86
CA THR A 96 -6.30 -10.04 6.21
C THR A 96 -7.71 -10.51 5.88
N ARG A 97 -8.71 -9.65 6.07
CA ARG A 97 -10.12 -10.01 5.87
C ARG A 97 -10.40 -10.30 4.38
N PRO A 98 -11.01 -11.45 4.04
CA PRO A 98 -11.39 -11.74 2.67
C PRO A 98 -12.63 -10.94 2.24
N ASP A 99 -13.02 -11.12 0.98
CA ASP A 99 -14.32 -10.70 0.49
C ASP A 99 -15.44 -11.18 1.42
N ALA A 100 -16.23 -10.24 1.92
CA ALA A 100 -17.24 -10.49 2.94
C ALA A 100 -18.38 -11.44 2.49
N VAL A 101 -18.53 -11.67 1.18
CA VAL A 101 -19.58 -12.50 0.59
C VAL A 101 -19.02 -13.80 0.06
N THR A 102 -17.91 -13.73 -0.69
CA THR A 102 -17.37 -14.89 -1.42
C THR A 102 -16.26 -15.62 -0.66
N MET A 103 -15.74 -15.03 0.42
CA MET A 103 -14.56 -15.50 1.17
C MET A 103 -13.30 -15.66 0.30
N GLN A 104 -13.29 -15.09 -0.90
CA GLN A 104 -12.13 -15.07 -1.79
C GLN A 104 -11.20 -13.89 -1.45
N PRO A 105 -9.94 -13.94 -1.89
CA PRO A 105 -9.07 -12.77 -1.94
C PRO A 105 -9.72 -11.61 -2.72
N LEU A 106 -9.30 -10.37 -2.42
CA LEU A 106 -9.77 -9.16 -3.08
C LEU A 106 -9.00 -8.81 -4.38
N ASP A 107 -8.26 -9.78 -4.93
CA ASP A 107 -7.37 -9.59 -6.07
C ASP A 107 -8.10 -9.07 -7.31
N GLU A 108 -9.26 -9.65 -7.63
CA GLU A 108 -10.07 -9.25 -8.79
C GLU A 108 -10.65 -7.84 -8.66
N GLY A 109 -11.03 -7.45 -7.44
CA GLY A 109 -11.55 -6.14 -7.12
C GLY A 109 -10.48 -5.06 -7.32
N PHE A 110 -9.31 -5.25 -6.72
CA PHE A 110 -8.19 -4.32 -6.94
C PHE A 110 -7.65 -4.37 -8.36
N GLY A 111 -7.65 -5.55 -8.99
CA GLY A 111 -7.34 -5.74 -10.41
C GLY A 111 -8.21 -4.85 -11.30
N ALA A 112 -9.53 -4.85 -11.07
CA ALA A 112 -10.46 -3.98 -11.79
C ALA A 112 -10.17 -2.49 -11.57
N ILE A 113 -9.81 -2.08 -10.35
CA ILE A 113 -9.44 -0.69 -10.03
C ILE A 113 -8.23 -0.27 -10.86
N VAL A 114 -7.12 -1.02 -10.83
CA VAL A 114 -5.90 -0.65 -11.57
C VAL A 114 -6.05 -0.82 -13.09
N GLN A 115 -6.93 -1.72 -13.52
CA GLN A 115 -7.25 -1.90 -14.93
C GLN A 115 -8.07 -0.72 -15.47
N ALA A 116 -9.06 -0.23 -14.74
CA ALA A 116 -9.88 0.90 -15.16
C ALA A 116 -9.16 2.25 -14.99
N CYS A 117 -8.49 2.46 -13.84
CA CYS A 117 -7.94 3.74 -13.42
C CYS A 117 -6.49 3.93 -13.91
N LYS A 118 -6.32 4.20 -15.21
CA LYS A 118 -5.00 4.28 -15.86
C LYS A 118 -4.06 5.38 -15.33
N ASN A 119 -4.61 6.38 -14.64
CA ASN A 119 -3.86 7.50 -14.08
C ASN A 119 -3.57 7.36 -12.58
N ILE A 120 -3.73 6.16 -12.01
CA ILE A 120 -3.47 5.93 -10.60
C ILE A 120 -1.99 6.17 -10.26
N ARG A 121 -1.74 7.05 -9.29
CA ARG A 121 -0.42 7.45 -8.82
C ARG A 121 -0.15 7.02 -7.38
N ARG A 122 -1.19 6.86 -6.56
CA ARG A 122 -1.07 6.40 -5.17
C ARG A 122 -2.09 5.30 -4.89
N LEU A 123 -1.59 4.16 -4.44
CA LEU A 123 -2.39 2.98 -4.14
C LEU A 123 -2.05 2.46 -2.73
N SER A 124 -3.07 2.19 -1.92
CA SER A 124 -2.94 1.40 -0.69
C SER A 124 -3.93 0.26 -0.74
N LEU A 125 -3.44 -0.95 -0.46
CA LEU A 125 -4.20 -2.20 -0.50
C LEU A 125 -4.42 -2.73 0.91
N SER A 126 -5.50 -3.46 1.12
CA SER A 126 -5.84 -4.10 2.40
C SER A 126 -6.89 -5.19 2.17
N GLY A 127 -6.93 -6.19 3.05
CA GLY A 127 -7.72 -7.41 2.92
C GLY A 127 -6.87 -8.60 2.48
N LEU A 128 -7.49 -9.77 2.39
CA LEU A 128 -6.82 -10.98 1.89
C LEU A 128 -6.41 -10.77 0.43
N LEU A 129 -5.11 -10.86 0.15
CA LEU A 129 -4.53 -10.59 -1.16
C LEU A 129 -3.40 -11.58 -1.45
N THR A 130 -3.37 -12.09 -2.67
CA THR A 130 -2.38 -13.07 -3.15
C THR A 130 -1.35 -12.39 -4.06
N ASP A 131 -0.38 -13.14 -4.59
CA ASP A 131 0.54 -12.64 -5.61
C ASP A 131 -0.18 -12.12 -6.88
N GLN A 132 -1.42 -12.55 -7.11
CA GLN A 132 -2.23 -12.18 -8.27
C GLN A 132 -2.54 -10.68 -8.33
N VAL A 133 -2.84 -10.02 -7.20
CA VAL A 133 -3.11 -8.57 -7.21
C VAL A 133 -1.87 -7.79 -7.68
N PHE A 134 -0.68 -8.26 -7.29
CA PHE A 134 0.57 -7.60 -7.67
C PHE A 134 0.93 -7.84 -9.13
N LEU A 135 0.55 -8.99 -9.68
CA LEU A 135 0.59 -9.22 -11.13
C LEU A 135 -0.28 -8.19 -11.87
N TYR A 136 -1.53 -7.98 -11.43
CA TYR A 136 -2.42 -6.98 -12.04
C TYR A 136 -1.86 -5.55 -11.90
N ILE A 137 -1.30 -5.20 -10.74
CA ILE A 137 -0.64 -3.90 -10.53
C ILE A 137 0.53 -3.73 -11.49
N GLY A 138 1.39 -4.74 -11.62
CA GLY A 138 2.50 -4.71 -12.56
C GLY A 138 2.05 -4.60 -14.02
N MET A 139 0.94 -5.23 -14.38
CA MET A 139 0.39 -5.19 -15.74
C MET A 139 -0.28 -3.86 -16.10
N TYR A 140 -0.95 -3.20 -15.15
CA TYR A 140 -1.86 -2.10 -15.48
C TYR A 140 -1.50 -0.75 -14.85
N ALA A 141 -0.77 -0.71 -13.73
CA ALA A 141 -0.52 0.51 -12.96
C ALA A 141 0.81 1.18 -13.34
N GLU A 142 1.02 1.46 -14.63
CA GLU A 142 2.28 2.03 -15.14
C GLU A 142 2.59 3.43 -14.59
N GLN A 143 1.56 4.20 -14.23
CA GLN A 143 1.66 5.55 -13.68
C GLN A 143 1.87 5.59 -12.15
N LEU A 144 1.92 4.42 -11.50
CA LEU A 144 1.96 4.35 -10.04
C LEU A 144 3.28 4.92 -9.51
N GLU A 145 3.19 5.90 -8.61
CA GLU A 145 4.33 6.58 -7.99
C GLU A 145 4.54 6.14 -6.54
N MET A 146 3.46 5.77 -5.83
CA MET A 146 3.50 5.35 -4.44
C MET A 146 2.59 4.15 -4.19
N LEU A 147 3.15 3.07 -3.66
CA LEU A 147 2.43 1.86 -3.27
C LEU A 147 2.67 1.53 -1.80
N TYR A 148 1.59 1.24 -1.08
CA TYR A 148 1.61 0.79 0.31
C TYR A 148 1.00 -0.61 0.38
N ILE A 149 1.75 -1.57 0.91
CA ILE A 149 1.38 -2.98 1.05
C ILE A 149 1.45 -3.35 2.53
N ALA A 150 0.38 -3.93 3.07
CA ALA A 150 0.36 -4.43 4.43
C ALA A 150 -0.33 -5.80 4.46
N PHE A 151 0.36 -6.81 5.00
CA PHE A 151 -0.18 -8.17 5.21
C PHE A 151 -0.75 -8.83 3.94
N ALA A 152 -0.01 -8.76 2.83
CA ALA A 152 -0.49 -9.21 1.52
C ALA A 152 0.60 -9.94 0.70
N GLY A 153 0.16 -10.83 -0.18
CA GLY A 153 1.02 -11.63 -1.06
C GLY A 153 1.35 -13.01 -0.48
N ASP A 154 1.92 -13.86 -1.33
CA ASP A 154 2.27 -15.24 -1.00
C ASP A 154 3.78 -15.48 -1.12
N SER A 155 4.47 -14.75 -2.00
CA SER A 155 5.89 -14.94 -2.25
C SER A 155 6.57 -13.71 -2.84
N ASP A 156 7.89 -13.76 -2.97
CA ASP A 156 8.71 -12.77 -3.67
C ASP A 156 8.18 -12.36 -5.06
N LYS A 157 7.42 -13.24 -5.75
CA LYS A 157 6.85 -12.92 -7.07
C LYS A 157 5.98 -11.67 -7.03
N GLY A 158 5.20 -11.46 -5.96
CA GLY A 158 4.35 -10.29 -5.81
C GLY A 158 5.15 -8.99 -5.94
N MET A 159 6.21 -8.83 -5.14
CA MET A 159 7.08 -7.67 -5.22
C MET A 159 7.81 -7.57 -6.57
N VAL A 160 8.23 -8.69 -7.16
CA VAL A 160 8.87 -8.71 -8.49
C VAL A 160 7.94 -8.18 -9.58
N TYR A 161 6.65 -8.51 -9.57
CA TYR A 161 5.67 -7.98 -10.52
C TYR A 161 5.56 -6.45 -10.42
N VAL A 162 5.51 -5.92 -9.21
CA VAL A 162 5.46 -4.47 -8.95
C VAL A 162 6.72 -3.77 -9.47
N LEU A 163 7.91 -4.26 -9.11
CA LEU A 163 9.18 -3.64 -9.51
C LEU A 163 9.34 -3.64 -11.04
N ASN A 164 8.94 -4.73 -11.69
CA ASN A 164 9.00 -4.86 -13.14
C ASN A 164 7.98 -3.97 -13.85
N GLY A 165 6.74 -3.89 -13.38
CA GLY A 165 5.65 -3.22 -14.07
C GLY A 165 5.53 -1.72 -13.80
N CYS A 166 5.69 -1.30 -12.54
CA CYS A 166 5.47 0.08 -12.12
C CYS A 166 6.70 0.96 -12.44
N LYS A 167 6.80 1.41 -13.69
CA LYS A 167 7.98 2.16 -14.17
C LYS A 167 8.20 3.50 -13.46
N LYS A 168 7.12 4.17 -13.04
CA LYS A 168 7.17 5.47 -12.33
C LYS A 168 7.22 5.36 -10.80
N LEU A 169 7.37 4.17 -10.25
CA LEU A 169 7.36 3.96 -8.81
C LEU A 169 8.50 4.74 -8.15
N ARG A 170 8.17 5.53 -7.13
CA ARG A 170 9.12 6.33 -6.35
C ARG A 170 9.17 5.91 -4.89
N LYS A 171 8.05 5.48 -4.33
CA LYS A 171 7.98 5.02 -2.94
C LYS A 171 7.25 3.68 -2.88
N LEU A 172 7.88 2.72 -2.22
CA LEU A 172 7.28 1.43 -1.91
C LEU A 172 7.41 1.21 -0.42
N GLU A 173 6.28 1.05 0.27
CA GLU A 173 6.24 0.78 1.70
C GLU A 173 5.53 -0.57 1.92
N ILE A 174 6.24 -1.50 2.55
CA ILE A 174 5.79 -2.88 2.74
C ILE A 174 5.85 -3.22 4.23
N ARG A 175 4.78 -3.80 4.74
CA ARG A 175 4.70 -4.32 6.11
C ARG A 175 4.12 -5.74 6.13
N GLY A 176 4.72 -6.62 6.91
CA GLY A 176 4.11 -7.92 7.24
C GLY A 176 3.83 -8.81 6.03
N SER A 177 4.65 -8.74 4.98
CA SER A 177 4.41 -9.44 3.70
C SER A 177 5.54 -10.44 3.41
N PRO A 178 5.27 -11.58 2.75
CA PRO A 178 6.25 -12.65 2.49
C PRO A 178 7.20 -12.30 1.33
N PHE A 179 7.81 -11.13 1.39
CA PHE A 179 8.80 -10.65 0.42
C PHE A 179 10.17 -10.60 1.10
N GLY A 180 11.16 -11.20 0.47
CA GLY A 180 12.49 -11.40 1.00
C GLY A 180 13.60 -11.11 0.00
N ASN A 181 14.71 -11.81 0.18
CA ASN A 181 15.95 -11.55 -0.55
C ASN A 181 15.79 -11.68 -2.07
N MET A 182 14.97 -12.64 -2.55
CA MET A 182 14.86 -12.89 -3.99
C MET A 182 14.24 -11.69 -4.70
N ALA A 183 13.16 -11.12 -4.16
CA ALA A 183 12.57 -9.91 -4.74
C ALA A 183 13.49 -8.70 -4.58
N LEU A 184 14.09 -8.54 -3.41
CA LEU A 184 15.00 -7.42 -3.11
C LEU A 184 16.18 -7.37 -4.08
N LEU A 185 16.77 -8.51 -4.41
CA LEU A 185 17.99 -8.58 -5.23
C LEU A 185 17.71 -8.77 -6.73
N LYS A 186 16.43 -8.84 -7.14
CA LYS A 186 16.06 -9.15 -8.53
C LYS A 186 16.41 -8.05 -9.52
N ASP A 187 16.08 -6.79 -9.19
CA ASP A 187 16.30 -5.61 -10.03
C ASP A 187 16.81 -4.45 -9.17
N VAL A 188 18.06 -4.58 -8.72
CA VAL A 188 18.68 -3.60 -7.80
C VAL A 188 18.85 -2.21 -8.43
N GLY A 189 18.95 -2.12 -9.76
CA GLY A 189 19.05 -0.85 -10.49
C GLY A 189 17.78 -0.01 -10.40
N LYS A 190 16.62 -0.65 -10.19
CA LYS A 190 15.34 0.03 -9.98
C LYS A 190 15.41 1.02 -8.81
N TYR A 191 16.14 0.69 -7.76
CA TYR A 191 16.20 1.48 -6.54
C TYR A 191 16.90 2.83 -6.70
N GLU A 192 17.76 3.02 -7.70
CA GLU A 192 18.35 4.33 -8.00
C GLU A 192 17.34 5.32 -8.57
N THR A 193 16.28 4.81 -9.22
CA THR A 193 15.19 5.65 -9.76
C THR A 193 14.11 5.93 -8.71
N MET A 194 14.06 5.11 -7.66
CA MET A 194 13.14 5.27 -6.54
C MET A 194 13.67 6.29 -5.54
N ARG A 195 12.75 6.94 -4.83
CA ARG A 195 13.08 7.77 -3.69
C ARG A 195 13.42 6.91 -2.47
N SER A 196 12.58 5.90 -2.21
CA SER A 196 12.78 5.03 -1.05
C SER A 196 12.01 3.72 -1.15
N LEU A 197 12.52 2.72 -0.44
CA LEU A 197 11.85 1.46 -0.13
C LEU A 197 11.87 1.27 1.39
N TRP A 198 10.69 1.08 1.99
CA TRP A 198 10.54 0.67 3.37
C TRP A 198 10.02 -0.76 3.42
N MET A 199 10.67 -1.61 4.21
CA MET A 199 10.21 -2.98 4.48
C MET A 199 10.25 -3.22 5.98
N SER A 200 9.17 -3.74 6.56
CA SER A 200 9.10 -4.05 7.99
C SER A 200 8.36 -5.35 8.22
N SER A 201 8.84 -6.18 9.14
CA SER A 201 8.28 -7.51 9.40
C SER A 201 8.11 -8.33 8.11
N CYS A 202 9.11 -8.26 7.21
CA CYS A 202 9.17 -9.00 5.95
C CYS A 202 10.18 -10.15 6.06
N GLU A 203 10.48 -10.82 4.95
CA GLU A 203 11.42 -11.96 4.91
C GLU A 203 12.83 -11.58 4.44
N VAL A 204 13.13 -10.29 4.41
CA VAL A 204 14.47 -9.78 4.09
C VAL A 204 15.41 -10.12 5.24
N THR A 205 16.57 -10.66 4.88
CA THR A 205 17.63 -11.01 5.83
C THR A 205 18.76 -9.98 5.81
N LEU A 206 19.58 -9.98 6.85
CA LEU A 206 20.76 -9.12 6.91
C LEU A 206 21.74 -9.41 5.76
N GLY A 207 21.97 -10.68 5.43
CA GLY A 207 22.81 -11.07 4.29
C GLY A 207 22.27 -10.55 2.96
N GLY A 208 20.94 -10.56 2.79
CA GLY A 208 20.28 -9.93 1.64
C GLY A 208 20.52 -8.43 1.55
N CYS A 209 20.47 -7.72 2.68
CA CYS A 209 20.78 -6.29 2.75
C CYS A 209 22.26 -6.00 2.44
N LYS A 210 23.21 -6.79 2.97
CA LYS A 210 24.64 -6.67 2.65
C LYS A 210 24.92 -6.92 1.17
N ALA A 211 24.35 -7.97 0.59
CA ALA A 211 24.47 -8.27 -0.83
C ALA A 211 23.92 -7.14 -1.74
N LEU A 212 22.92 -6.39 -1.26
CA LEU A 212 22.39 -5.23 -1.96
C LEU A 212 23.37 -4.05 -1.93
N THR A 213 23.98 -3.75 -0.78
CA THR A 213 24.94 -2.63 -0.67
C THR A 213 26.24 -2.90 -1.44
N GLU A 214 26.70 -4.16 -1.48
CA GLU A 214 27.83 -4.59 -2.33
C GLU A 214 27.58 -4.32 -3.81
N LYS A 215 26.34 -4.54 -4.29
CA LYS A 215 25.96 -4.29 -5.69
C LYS A 215 25.72 -2.81 -5.97
N MET A 216 25.21 -2.06 -4.99
CA MET A 216 24.72 -0.70 -5.18
C MET A 216 25.28 0.27 -4.11
N PRO A 217 26.56 0.69 -4.22
CA PRO A 217 27.23 1.49 -3.18
C PRO A 217 26.72 2.93 -3.04
N ARG A 218 25.81 3.38 -3.93
CA ARG A 218 25.17 4.70 -3.88
C ARG A 218 23.84 4.71 -3.12
N LEU A 219 23.40 3.54 -2.67
CA LEU A 219 22.20 3.39 -1.85
C LEU A 219 22.62 3.28 -0.39
N ASN A 220 21.93 4.01 0.48
CA ASN A 220 21.98 3.74 1.91
C ASN A 220 20.92 2.67 2.21
N VAL A 221 21.32 1.65 2.96
CA VAL A 221 20.43 0.64 3.52
C VAL A 221 20.53 0.73 5.03
N GLU A 222 19.49 1.24 5.66
CA GLU A 222 19.40 1.38 7.10
C GLU A 222 18.58 0.24 7.70
N ILE A 223 19.20 -0.50 8.62
CA ILE A 223 18.53 -1.50 9.43
C ILE A 223 18.12 -0.82 10.74
N ILE A 224 16.84 -0.91 11.09
CA ILE A 224 16.26 -0.25 12.26
C ILE A 224 15.72 -1.36 13.17
N ASN A 225 16.26 -1.47 14.38
CA ASN A 225 15.84 -2.47 15.36
C ASN A 225 15.71 -1.79 16.73
N GLU A 226 14.48 -1.63 17.19
CA GLU A 226 14.19 -0.94 18.44
C GLU A 226 14.39 -1.84 19.68
N ASN A 227 14.72 -3.11 19.48
CA ASN A 227 15.08 -4.01 20.56
C ASN A 227 16.60 -4.00 20.75
N ASP A 228 17.06 -3.50 21.91
CA ASP A 228 18.47 -3.31 22.35
C ASP A 228 19.36 -4.59 22.36
N GLN A 229 18.98 -5.67 21.67
CA GLN A 229 19.67 -6.98 21.74
C GLN A 229 20.59 -7.28 20.56
N MET A 230 20.80 -6.36 19.63
CA MET A 230 21.71 -6.59 18.50
C MET A 230 23.14 -6.14 18.81
N GLU A 231 23.72 -6.70 19.87
CA GLU A 231 25.18 -6.78 20.01
C GLU A 231 25.63 -8.25 19.99
N LEU A 232 26.59 -8.52 19.10
CA LEU A 232 27.46 -9.71 19.01
C LEU A 232 26.85 -10.98 18.41
N GLY A 233 26.98 -11.11 17.07
CA GLY A 233 26.78 -12.36 16.34
C GLY A 233 25.76 -12.28 15.21
N LEU A 234 25.84 -11.24 14.37
CA LEU A 234 24.93 -11.05 13.24
C LEU A 234 25.05 -12.20 12.23
N ASP A 235 24.10 -13.13 12.31
CA ASP A 235 23.90 -14.18 11.31
C ASP A 235 23.30 -13.56 10.05
N ASP A 236 23.89 -13.86 8.89
CA ASP A 236 23.41 -13.35 7.60
C ASP A 236 22.01 -13.89 7.27
N GLU A 237 21.59 -15.00 7.87
CA GLU A 237 20.24 -15.57 7.74
C GLU A 237 19.19 -14.87 8.61
N GLN A 238 19.60 -14.00 9.54
CA GLN A 238 18.66 -13.31 10.43
C GLN A 238 17.78 -12.32 9.66
N ARG A 239 16.46 -12.42 9.85
CA ARG A 239 15.48 -11.46 9.32
C ARG A 239 15.63 -10.09 10.00
N VAL A 240 15.62 -9.04 9.20
CA VAL A 240 15.67 -7.66 9.71
C VAL A 240 14.28 -7.21 10.14
N GLU A 241 14.18 -6.52 11.29
CA GLU A 241 12.89 -6.03 11.78
C GLU A 241 12.32 -4.96 10.84
N LYS A 242 13.14 -3.96 10.53
CA LYS A 242 12.82 -2.86 9.61
C LYS A 242 14.06 -2.54 8.77
N MET A 243 13.83 -2.29 7.49
CA MET A 243 14.81 -1.85 6.52
C MET A 243 14.28 -0.59 5.82
N TYR A 244 15.12 0.44 5.76
CA TYR A 244 14.88 1.63 4.98
C TYR A 244 16.00 1.85 3.96
N LEU A 245 15.64 1.76 2.69
CA LEU A 245 16.53 1.95 1.56
C LEU A 245 16.23 3.28 0.88
N TYR A 246 17.28 4.04 0.53
CA TYR A 246 17.15 5.27 -0.25
C TYR A 246 18.45 5.64 -0.98
N GLY A 247 18.32 6.29 -2.14
CA GLY A 247 19.46 6.85 -2.87
C GLY A 247 19.98 8.13 -2.22
N THR A 248 21.31 8.31 -2.21
CA THR A 248 21.95 9.49 -1.63
C THR A 248 23.08 10.01 -2.54
N LEU A 249 23.28 11.32 -2.57
CA LEU A 249 24.45 11.96 -3.22
C LEU A 249 25.54 12.32 -2.21
N VAL A 250 25.23 12.33 -0.92
CA VAL A 250 26.13 12.76 0.17
C VAL A 250 26.62 11.58 1.02
N GLY A 251 26.19 10.36 0.70
CA GLY A 251 26.53 9.16 1.47
C GLY A 251 25.69 9.01 2.74
N ARG A 252 26.28 8.37 3.75
CA ARG A 252 25.65 8.08 5.05
C ARG A 252 25.38 9.36 5.84
N ARG A 253 24.32 9.35 6.65
CA ARG A 253 23.99 10.46 7.55
C ARG A 253 24.82 10.38 8.85
N ASN A 254 25.02 11.52 9.50
CA ASN A 254 25.87 11.65 10.70
C ASN A 254 25.06 11.72 12.01
N ASP A 255 23.74 11.60 11.94
CA ASP A 255 22.78 11.72 13.04
C ASP A 255 22.04 10.39 13.31
N THR A 256 22.68 9.28 12.96
CA THR A 256 22.13 7.93 13.11
C THR A 256 22.03 7.58 14.60
N PRO A 257 20.83 7.30 15.14
CA PRO A 257 20.68 6.87 16.53
C PRO A 257 21.18 5.42 16.72
N GLU A 258 21.41 5.00 17.96
CA GLU A 258 22.04 3.71 18.30
C GLU A 258 21.29 2.48 17.77
N PHE A 259 19.95 2.57 17.66
CA PHE A 259 19.09 1.50 17.16
C PHE A 259 19.04 1.41 15.61
N VAL A 260 19.89 2.16 14.91
CA VAL A 260 19.97 2.19 13.45
C VAL A 260 21.38 1.91 12.97
N TRP A 261 21.52 0.97 12.03
CA TRP A 261 22.78 0.65 11.38
C TRP A 261 22.69 0.88 9.88
N THR A 262 23.56 1.72 9.34
CA THR A 262 23.69 1.92 7.89
C THR A 262 24.74 0.96 7.32
N LEU A 263 24.32 0.08 6.42
CA LEU A 263 25.19 -0.85 5.70
C LEU A 263 25.96 -0.18 4.56
#